data_AF-A0A0Q5CD14-F1
#
_entry.id   AF-A0A0Q5CD14-F1
#
_cell.length_a   1.000
_cell.length_b   1.000
_cell.length_c   1.000
_cell.angle_alpha   90.00
_cell.angle_beta   90.00
_cell.angle_gamma   90.00
#
_symmetry.space_group_name_H-M   'P 1'
#
loop_
_entity.id
_entity.type
_entity.pdbx_description
1 polymer ?
#
loop_
_entity_poly.entity_id
_entity_poly.type
_entity_poly.pdbx_seq_one_letter_code
_entity_poly.pdbx_strand_id
1 'polypeptide(L)'
;MIRFLKGLVLLPVAILVVAFAVANRDAVRVSFDPLSPDMPVFSATLPLYLLLFIAVALGVLLGGCGAWLGQSRTRRTSAERRREIRRLEGETARLKTYAPAPTHEGPNGIYRNASDRVALPAPR
;
A
#
# COMPACT_ATOMS: atom_id res chain seq x y z
N MET A 1 0.24 8.75 8.38
CA MET A 1 1.59 8.42 8.88
C MET A 1 2.51 7.77 7.85
N ILE A 2 2.10 6.71 7.14
CA ILE A 2 2.98 6.02 6.15
C ILE A 2 3.58 6.96 5.08
N ARG A 3 2.83 7.98 4.63
CA ARG A 3 3.32 8.98 3.66
C ARG A 3 4.48 9.83 4.19
N PHE A 4 4.45 10.14 5.49
CA PHE A 4 5.50 10.90 6.17
C PHE A 4 6.76 10.05 6.33
N LEU A 5 6.61 8.78 6.75
CA LEU A 5 7.73 7.85 6.86
C LEU A 5 8.40 7.59 5.50
N LYS A 6 7.59 7.49 4.45
CA LYS A 6 8.09 7.37 3.07
C LYS A 6 8.90 8.61 2.66
N GLY A 7 8.44 9.82 2.98
CA GLY A 7 9.20 11.05 2.74
C GLY A 7 10.51 11.12 3.55
N LEU A 8 10.46 10.69 4.82
CA LEU A 8 11.63 10.64 5.70
C LEU A 8 12.74 9.71 5.18
N VAL A 9 12.38 8.64 4.47
CA VAL A 9 13.34 7.74 3.82
C VAL A 9 13.75 8.25 2.44
N LEU A 10 12.81 8.77 1.64
CA LEU A 10 13.08 9.17 0.26
C LEU A 10 13.96 10.43 0.18
N LEU A 11 13.80 11.36 1.12
CA LEU A 11 14.56 12.61 1.15
C LEU A 11 16.08 12.38 1.31
N PRO A 12 16.59 11.65 2.32
CA PRO A 12 18.02 11.39 2.42
C PRO A 12 18.56 10.57 1.26
N VAL A 13 17.78 9.61 0.73
CA VAL A 13 18.16 8.86 -0.47
C VAL A 13 18.32 9.81 -1.66
N ALA A 14 17.39 10.74 -1.87
CA ALA A 14 17.49 11.73 -2.94
C ALA A 14 18.72 12.63 -2.78
N ILE A 15 19.02 13.07 -1.55
CA ILE A 15 20.23 13.85 -1.26
C ILE A 15 21.49 13.05 -1.61
N LEU A 16 21.57 11.78 -1.22
CA LEU A 16 22.71 10.91 -1.57
C LEU A 16 22.87 10.73 -3.07
N VAL A 17 21.77 10.53 -3.81
CA VAL A 17 21.79 10.40 -5.27
C VAL A 17 22.31 11.69 -5.92
N VAL A 18 21.84 12.85 -5.47
CA VAL A 18 22.30 14.15 -5.98
C VAL A 18 23.76 14.41 -5.62
N ALA A 19 24.17 14.13 -4.40
CA ALA A 19 25.56 14.28 -3.96
C ALA A 19 26.50 13.35 -4.75
N PHE A 20 26.11 12.10 -4.96
CA PHE A 20 26.83 11.16 -5.82
C PHE A 20 26.94 11.68 -7.25
N ALA A 21 25.87 12.30 -7.78
CA ALA A 21 25.88 12.87 -9.11
C ALA A 21 26.81 14.06 -9.28
N VAL A 22 26.81 14.97 -8.31
CA VAL A 22 27.70 16.14 -8.30
C VAL A 22 29.16 15.73 -8.11
N ALA A 23 29.43 14.77 -7.23
CA ALA A 23 30.78 14.27 -6.97
C ALA A 23 31.35 13.47 -8.14
N ASN A 24 30.51 12.76 -8.89
CA ASN A 24 30.91 11.91 -10.01
C ASN A 24 30.41 12.48 -11.35
N ARG A 25 30.69 13.78 -11.58
CA ARG A 25 30.38 14.45 -12.85
C ARG A 25 31.32 14.04 -13.99
N ASP A 26 32.48 13.52 -13.65
CA ASP A 26 33.50 13.14 -14.61
C ASP A 26 33.10 11.88 -15.36
N ALA A 27 33.45 11.81 -16.64
CA ALA A 27 33.13 10.68 -17.49
C ALA A 27 34.07 9.52 -17.16
N VAL A 28 33.53 8.47 -16.55
CA VAL A 28 34.27 7.25 -16.20
C VAL A 28 33.98 6.18 -17.26
N ARG A 29 35.01 5.44 -17.67
CA ARG A 29 34.83 4.28 -18.53
C ARG A 29 34.24 3.14 -17.70
N VAL A 30 32.99 2.77 -18.00
CA VAL A 30 32.29 1.65 -17.36
C VAL A 30 32.31 0.47 -18.33
N SER A 31 32.82 -0.68 -17.86
CA SER A 31 32.71 -1.96 -18.57
C SER A 31 31.52 -2.74 -18.03
N PHE A 32 30.73 -3.31 -18.93
CA PHE A 32 29.59 -4.17 -18.60
C PHE A 32 29.87 -5.65 -18.86
N ASP A 33 31.13 -6.02 -19.17
CA ASP A 33 31.55 -7.39 -19.40
C ASP A 33 32.17 -7.97 -18.11
N PRO A 34 31.51 -8.96 -17.46
CA PRO A 34 32.06 -9.62 -16.27
C PRO A 34 33.05 -10.75 -16.58
N LEU A 35 33.19 -11.17 -17.84
CA LEU A 35 33.95 -12.37 -18.26
C LEU A 35 35.27 -12.04 -18.98
N SER A 36 35.41 -10.85 -19.55
CA SER A 36 36.64 -10.42 -20.26
C SER A 36 37.19 -9.10 -19.71
N PRO A 37 37.96 -9.12 -18.60
CA PRO A 37 38.56 -7.91 -18.03
C PRO A 37 39.52 -7.21 -18.99
N ASP A 38 40.24 -7.98 -19.80
CA ASP A 38 41.35 -7.49 -20.63
C ASP A 38 40.90 -7.01 -22.03
N MET A 39 39.71 -7.42 -22.49
CA MET A 39 39.11 -6.96 -23.74
C MET A 39 37.61 -6.68 -23.55
N PRO A 40 37.24 -5.54 -22.96
CA PRO A 40 35.83 -5.20 -22.74
C PRO A 40 35.15 -4.84 -24.07
N VAL A 41 34.42 -5.79 -24.64
CA VAL A 41 33.65 -5.60 -25.90
C VAL A 41 32.50 -4.61 -25.71
N PHE A 42 31.94 -4.54 -24.50
CA PHE A 42 30.84 -3.63 -24.15
C PHE A 42 31.25 -2.69 -23.02
N SER A 43 31.89 -1.57 -23.40
CA SER A 43 32.24 -0.49 -22.49
C SER A 43 31.71 0.85 -23.01
N ALA A 44 31.26 1.70 -22.08
CA ALA A 44 30.76 3.04 -22.38
C ALA A 44 31.44 4.04 -21.45
N THR A 45 31.84 5.18 -22.02
CA THR A 45 32.38 6.29 -21.22
C THR A 45 31.23 7.24 -20.91
N LEU A 46 30.76 7.21 -19.68
CA LEU A 46 29.62 8.00 -19.25
C LEU A 46 29.72 8.30 -17.74
N PRO A 47 29.20 9.44 -17.29
CA PRO A 47 29.19 9.74 -15.87
C PRO A 47 28.39 8.71 -15.07
N LEU A 48 28.90 8.28 -13.92
CA LEU A 48 28.30 7.21 -13.11
C LEU A 48 26.88 7.54 -12.65
N TYR A 49 26.55 8.83 -12.49
CA TYR A 49 25.22 9.26 -12.10
C TYR A 49 24.15 8.85 -13.11
N LEU A 50 24.50 8.79 -14.40
CA LEU A 50 23.56 8.42 -15.46
C LEU A 50 23.13 6.97 -15.28
N LEU A 51 24.08 6.10 -14.98
CA LEU A 51 23.84 4.69 -14.70
C LEU A 51 22.95 4.50 -13.48
N LEU A 52 23.25 5.24 -12.40
CA LEU A 52 22.46 5.21 -11.17
C LEU A 52 21.00 5.64 -11.42
N PHE A 53 20.79 6.73 -12.17
CA PHE A 53 19.43 7.18 -12.50
C PHE A 53 18.68 6.16 -13.35
N ILE A 54 19.32 5.52 -14.34
CA ILE A 54 18.69 4.47 -15.14
C ILE A 54 18.29 3.29 -14.26
N ALA A 55 19.19 2.83 -13.38
CA ALA A 55 18.91 1.73 -12.46
C ALA A 55 17.73 2.05 -11.51
N VAL A 56 17.72 3.26 -10.95
CA VAL A 56 16.61 3.72 -10.09
C VAL A 56 15.32 3.83 -10.89
N ALA A 57 15.36 4.41 -12.09
CA ALA A 57 14.19 4.54 -12.96
C ALA A 57 13.61 3.17 -13.32
N LEU A 58 14.44 2.20 -13.70
CA LEU A 58 14.03 0.81 -13.93
C LEU A 58 13.40 0.19 -12.67
N GLY A 59 14.01 0.38 -11.50
CA GLY A 59 13.43 -0.08 -10.24
C GLY A 59 12.07 0.51 -9.94
N VAL A 60 11.88 1.81 -10.17
CA VAL A 60 10.59 2.50 -10.01
C VAL A 60 9.57 2.01 -11.02
N LEU A 61 9.94 1.82 -12.28
CA LEU A 61 9.06 1.29 -13.32
C LEU A 61 8.61 -0.12 -12.99
N LEU A 62 9.53 -1.02 -12.64
CA LEU A 62 9.22 -2.39 -12.27
C LEU A 62 8.37 -2.45 -10.99
N GLY A 63 8.71 -1.66 -9.97
CA GLY A 63 7.93 -1.57 -8.75
C GLY A 63 6.54 -0.99 -8.98
N GLY A 64 6.42 0.03 -9.84
CA GLY A 64 5.17 0.66 -10.25
C GLY A 64 4.28 -0.33 -11.03
N CYS A 65 4.85 -1.03 -12.02
CA CYS A 65 4.17 -2.09 -12.75
C CYS A 65 3.70 -3.21 -11.82
N GLY A 66 4.55 -3.68 -10.91
CA GLY A 66 4.21 -4.70 -9.92
C GLY A 66 3.06 -4.25 -9.01
N ALA A 67 3.12 -3.02 -8.50
CA ALA A 67 2.04 -2.44 -7.70
C ALA A 67 0.72 -2.29 -8.50
N TRP A 68 0.81 -1.90 -9.77
CA TRP A 68 -0.36 -1.74 -10.64
C TRP A 68 -1.05 -3.08 -10.95
N LEU A 69 -0.27 -4.12 -11.24
CA LEU A 69 -0.76 -5.48 -11.41
C LEU A 69 -1.37 -6.03 -10.11
N GLY A 70 -0.78 -5.73 -8.95
CA GLY A 70 -1.35 -6.09 -7.64
C GLY A 70 -2.69 -5.38 -7.36
N GLN A 71 -2.82 -4.11 -7.74
CA GLN A 71 -4.04 -3.32 -7.53
C GLN A 71 -5.17 -3.69 -8.50
N SER A 72 -4.87 -4.23 -9.68
CA SER A 72 -5.84 -4.72 -10.67
C SER A 72 -6.81 -5.76 -10.07
N ARG A 73 -6.30 -6.69 -9.25
CA ARG A 73 -7.10 -7.75 -8.63
C ARG A 73 -8.10 -7.22 -7.59
N THR A 74 -7.79 -6.10 -6.94
CA THR A 74 -8.62 -5.45 -5.90
C THR A 74 -9.87 -4.75 -6.47
N ARG A 75 -9.90 -4.45 -7.77
CA ARG A 75 -11.07 -3.84 -8.41
C ARG A 75 -12.28 -4.76 -8.50
N ARG A 76 -12.08 -6.09 -8.50
CA ARG A 76 -13.19 -7.06 -8.51
C ARG A 76 -13.77 -7.29 -7.11
N THR A 77 -12.91 -7.44 -6.10
CA THR A 77 -13.34 -7.68 -4.72
C THR A 77 -14.01 -6.48 -4.05
N SER A 78 -13.67 -5.25 -4.44
CA SER A 78 -14.32 -4.05 -3.88
C SER A 78 -15.80 -3.91 -4.26
N ALA A 79 -16.19 -4.41 -5.44
CA ALA A 79 -17.59 -4.44 -5.87
C ALA A 79 -18.39 -5.52 -5.14
N GLU A 80 -17.79 -6.70 -4.92
CA GLU A 80 -18.39 -7.82 -4.19
C GLU A 80 -18.58 -7.48 -2.71
N ARG A 81 -17.56 -6.91 -2.06
CA ARG A 81 -17.66 -6.45 -0.65
C ARG A 81 -18.76 -5.42 -0.45
N ARG A 82 -18.97 -4.50 -1.40
CA ARG A 82 -20.06 -3.51 -1.34
C ARG A 82 -21.45 -4.14 -1.46
N ARG A 83 -21.59 -5.23 -2.23
CA ARG A 83 -22.88 -5.96 -2.34
C ARG A 83 -23.16 -6.72 -1.06
N GLU A 84 -22.14 -7.33 -0.48
CA GLU A 84 -22.25 -8.09 0.78
C GLU A 84 -22.60 -7.19 1.97
N ILE A 85 -21.98 -6.01 2.08
CA ILE A 85 -22.36 -5.00 3.09
C ILE A 85 -23.83 -4.61 2.96
N ARG A 86 -24.30 -4.27 1.75
CA ARG A 86 -25.72 -3.91 1.54
C ARG A 86 -26.68 -5.04 1.87
N ARG A 87 -26.30 -6.29 1.60
CA ARG A 87 -27.09 -7.47 1.95
C ARG A 87 -27.21 -7.61 3.46
N LEU A 88 -26.10 -7.52 4.18
CA LEU A 88 -26.05 -7.59 5.64
C LEU A 88 -26.81 -6.43 6.31
N GLU A 89 -26.72 -5.21 5.76
CA GLU A 89 -27.51 -4.06 6.19
C GLU A 89 -29.02 -4.29 6.00
N GLY A 90 -29.43 -4.92 4.89
CA GLY A 90 -30.84 -5.26 4.65
C GLY A 90 -31.36 -6.35 5.60
N GLU A 91 -30.55 -7.37 5.88
CA GLU A 91 -30.90 -8.45 6.82
C GLU A 91 -31.01 -7.91 8.25
N THR A 92 -30.07 -7.06 8.68
CA THR A 92 -30.14 -6.40 10.00
C THR A 92 -31.33 -5.44 10.10
N ALA A 93 -31.64 -4.68 9.06
CA ALA A 93 -32.83 -3.81 9.04
C ALA A 93 -34.12 -4.62 9.16
N ARG A 94 -34.25 -5.73 8.44
CA ARG A 94 -35.43 -6.62 8.54
C ARG A 94 -35.55 -7.27 9.92
N LEU A 95 -34.44 -7.74 10.50
CA LEU A 95 -34.44 -8.30 11.85
C LEU A 95 -34.81 -7.24 12.89
N LYS A 96 -34.40 -5.98 12.70
CA LYS A 96 -34.77 -4.85 13.56
C LYS A 96 -36.26 -4.48 13.47
N THR A 97 -36.88 -4.67 12.30
CA THR A 97 -38.33 -4.48 12.11
C THR A 97 -39.16 -5.62 12.71
N TYR A 98 -38.64 -6.86 12.70
CA TYR A 98 -39.30 -8.01 13.30
C TYR A 98 -39.05 -8.15 14.81
N ALA A 99 -37.98 -7.54 15.33
CA ALA A 99 -37.75 -7.41 16.76
C ALA A 99 -38.85 -6.49 17.33
N PRO A 100 -39.71 -6.99 18.23
CA PRO A 100 -40.70 -6.15 18.90
C PRO A 100 -39.95 -5.02 19.60
N ALA A 101 -40.46 -3.79 19.51
CA ALA A 101 -39.99 -2.71 20.37
C ALA A 101 -39.97 -3.24 21.82
N PRO A 102 -38.87 -3.13 22.56
CA PRO A 102 -38.85 -3.55 23.95
C PRO A 102 -39.92 -2.74 24.67
N THR A 103 -41.06 -3.38 24.92
CA THR A 103 -42.15 -2.83 25.72
C THR A 103 -41.56 -2.62 27.10
N HIS A 104 -41.16 -1.38 27.39
CA HIS A 104 -40.84 -0.91 28.72
C HIS A 104 -42.15 -0.79 29.52
N GLU A 105 -42.78 -1.92 29.79
CA GLU A 105 -43.91 -2.02 30.71
C GLU A 105 -43.63 -3.19 31.67
N GLY A 106 -42.66 -2.97 32.55
CA GLY A 106 -42.45 -3.78 33.74
C GLY A 106 -42.91 -2.99 34.96
N PRO A 107 -43.72 -3.56 35.89
CA PRO A 107 -44.29 -2.79 37.02
C PRO A 107 -43.26 -2.23 38.02
N ASN A 108 -41.98 -2.57 37.91
CA ASN A 108 -40.92 -2.09 38.78
C ASN A 108 -39.63 -1.94 37.96
N GLY A 109 -39.05 -0.72 37.96
CA GLY A 109 -37.93 -0.27 37.12
C GLY A 109 -36.56 -0.92 37.40
N ILE A 110 -36.51 -2.26 37.51
CA ILE A 110 -35.28 -3.01 37.78
C ILE A 110 -34.54 -3.39 36.48
N TYR A 111 -35.21 -3.35 35.32
CA TYR A 111 -34.57 -3.57 34.01
C TYR A 111 -34.12 -2.26 33.35
N ARG A 112 -33.39 -1.43 34.10
CA ARG A 112 -32.63 -0.34 33.49
C ARG A 112 -31.40 -0.95 32.81
N ASN A 113 -31.48 -1.05 31.48
CA ASN A 113 -30.33 -1.18 30.59
C ASN A 113 -29.66 -2.57 30.52
N ALA A 114 -30.34 -3.52 29.86
CA ALA A 114 -29.69 -4.70 29.28
C ALA A 114 -29.20 -4.46 27.84
N SER A 115 -29.62 -3.36 27.21
CA SER A 115 -29.30 -3.00 25.82
C SER A 115 -27.85 -2.52 25.62
N ASP A 116 -27.17 -2.02 26.66
CA ASP A 116 -25.75 -1.65 26.57
C ASP A 116 -24.80 -2.86 26.65
N ARG A 117 -25.28 -4.06 26.99
CA ARG A 117 -24.41 -5.24 27.19
C ARG A 117 -24.34 -6.21 26.02
N VAL A 118 -25.08 -6.00 24.94
CA VAL A 118 -25.06 -6.89 23.76
C VAL A 118 -24.09 -6.38 22.70
N ALA A 119 -22.83 -6.18 23.08
CA ALA A 119 -21.74 -6.20 22.12
C ALA A 119 -21.43 -7.67 21.82
N LEU A 120 -22.07 -8.23 20.79
CA LEU A 120 -21.75 -9.57 20.29
C LEU A 120 -20.26 -9.63 19.90
N PRO A 121 -19.52 -10.67 20.33
CA PRO A 121 -18.11 -10.80 19.95
C PRO A 121 -18.00 -10.94 18.43
N ALA A 122 -17.15 -10.11 17.82
CA ALA A 122 -16.87 -10.16 16.39
C ALA A 122 -16.36 -11.57 16.01
N PRO A 123 -16.84 -12.15 14.90
CA PRO A 123 -16.37 -13.44 14.43
C PRO A 123 -14.89 -13.33 14.02
N ARG A 124 -14.09 -14.33 14.43
CA ARG A 124 -12.66 -14.45 14.18
C ARG A 124 -12.37 -14.74 12.71
#